data_AF-Q7M200-F1
#
_entry.id   AF-Q7M200-F1
#
_cell.length_a   1.000
_cell.length_b   1.000
_cell.length_c   1.000
_cell.angle_alpha   90.00
_cell.angle_beta   90.00
_cell.angle_gamma   90.00
#
_symmetry.space_group_name_H-M   'P 1'
#
loop_
_entity.id
_entity.type
_entity.pdbx_description
1 polymer ?
#
loop_
_entity_poly.entity_id
_entity_poly.type
_entity_poly.pdbx_seq_one_letter_code
_entity_poly.pdbx_strand_id
1 'polypeptide(L)'
;GLEQLFCNMRLRHNADRPEEADVYVRDGGRLNTVNRFKLHALNHLNMAAERGVLRPGAMCVPSWLSCHAILYATRGDAHIQVVENRGRKVFDGSIREGQFIVIPQFYAVVKRAGDQGFDWITFTTSHRPIRSSLAGRNSVFKAMPQDV
;
A
#
# COMPACT_ATOMS: atom_id res chain seq x y z
N GLY A 1 -16.33 -32.34 6.82
CA GLY A 1 -15.30 -32.82 5.88
C GLY A 1 -14.62 -31.64 5.19
N LEU A 2 -13.59 -31.87 4.35
CA LEU A 2 -12.87 -30.81 3.61
C LEU A 2 -13.80 -29.94 2.74
N GLU A 3 -14.89 -30.50 2.23
CA GLU A 3 -15.93 -29.77 1.48
C GLU A 3 -16.53 -28.59 2.26
N GLN A 4 -16.80 -28.76 3.56
CA GLN A 4 -17.35 -27.68 4.40
C GLN A 4 -16.35 -26.54 4.62
N LEU A 5 -15.04 -26.79 4.50
CA LEU A 5 -14.00 -25.76 4.60
C LEU A 5 -13.92 -24.91 3.34
N PHE A 6 -14.10 -25.51 2.15
CA PHE A 6 -14.10 -24.78 0.88
C PHE A 6 -15.43 -24.07 0.61
N CYS A 7 -16.57 -24.72 0.87
CA CYS A 7 -17.90 -24.14 0.63
C CYS A 7 -18.22 -22.97 1.58
N ASN A 8 -17.66 -22.98 2.79
CA ASN A 8 -17.82 -21.88 3.76
C ASN A 8 -16.61 -20.93 3.79
N MET A 9 -15.74 -20.97 2.78
CA MET A 9 -14.57 -20.09 2.73
C MET A 9 -15.01 -18.64 2.69
N ARG A 10 -14.45 -17.81 3.58
CA ARG A 10 -14.69 -16.37 3.56
C ARG A 10 -14.07 -15.78 2.30
N LEU A 11 -14.89 -15.13 1.47
CA LEU A 11 -14.46 -14.49 0.20
C LEU A 11 -14.40 -12.96 0.26
N ARG A 12 -14.85 -12.35 1.36
CA ARG A 12 -14.88 -10.89 1.53
C ARG A 12 -14.30 -10.46 2.86
N HIS A 13 -13.62 -9.33 2.85
CA HIS A 13 -13.09 -8.69 4.05
C HIS A 13 -13.27 -7.17 3.92
N ASN A 14 -13.77 -6.52 4.97
CA ASN A 14 -13.95 -5.07 4.97
C ASN A 14 -12.66 -4.39 5.41
N ALA A 15 -11.96 -3.76 4.47
CA ALA A 15 -10.68 -3.09 4.73
C ALA A 15 -10.84 -1.68 5.32
N ASP A 16 -12.05 -1.12 5.37
CA ASP A 16 -12.29 0.26 5.80
C ASP A 16 -12.32 0.45 7.31
N ARG A 17 -12.45 -0.62 8.10
CA ARG A 17 -12.48 -0.57 9.56
C ARG A 17 -11.20 0.06 10.13
N PRO A 18 -11.27 1.23 10.79
CA PRO A 18 -10.09 1.89 11.34
C PRO A 18 -9.37 1.08 12.43
N GLU A 19 -10.12 0.26 13.18
CA GLU A 19 -9.60 -0.55 14.29
C GLU A 19 -8.72 -1.72 13.81
N GLU A 20 -8.89 -2.13 12.55
CA GLU A 20 -8.12 -3.23 11.93
C GLU A 20 -6.90 -2.73 11.13
N ALA A 21 -6.54 -1.45 11.29
CA ALA A 21 -5.37 -0.86 10.64
C ALA A 21 -4.06 -1.46 11.17
N ASP A 22 -3.18 -1.90 10.26
CA ASP A 22 -1.86 -2.43 10.62
C ASP A 22 -0.87 -1.32 10.95
N VAL A 23 -1.07 -0.13 10.37
CA VAL A 23 -0.28 1.06 10.64
C VAL A 23 -1.23 2.23 10.89
N TYR A 24 -0.99 2.97 11.97
CA TYR A 24 -1.73 4.16 12.33
C TYR A 24 -0.80 5.26 12.84
N VAL A 25 -0.97 6.48 12.32
CA VAL A 25 -0.29 7.69 12.79
C VAL A 25 -1.36 8.76 13.01
N ARG A 26 -1.41 9.32 14.23
CA ARG A 26 -2.48 10.22 14.67
C ARG A 26 -2.73 11.39 13.73
N ASP A 27 -1.69 12.02 13.18
CA ASP A 27 -1.82 13.15 12.26
C ASP A 27 -1.41 12.81 10.83
N GLY A 28 -1.00 11.55 10.60
CA GLY A 28 -0.56 11.08 9.28
C GLY A 28 -1.65 10.35 8.50
N GLY A 29 -2.29 9.36 9.13
CA GLY A 29 -3.23 8.49 8.44
C GLY A 29 -3.17 7.05 8.93
N ARG A 30 -3.68 6.12 8.10
CA ARG A 30 -3.70 4.69 8.38
C ARG A 30 -3.52 3.85 7.12
N LEU A 31 -3.03 2.63 7.31
CA LEU A 31 -2.91 1.61 6.28
C LEU A 31 -3.42 0.27 6.83
N ASN A 32 -4.28 -0.40 6.07
CA ASN A 32 -4.76 -1.74 6.36
C ASN A 32 -4.45 -2.66 5.17
N THR A 33 -3.64 -3.68 5.39
CA THR A 33 -3.25 -4.67 4.38
C THR A 33 -4.06 -5.95 4.56
N VAL A 34 -4.93 -6.24 3.59
CA VAL A 34 -5.69 -7.48 3.49
C VAL A 34 -4.94 -8.47 2.61
N ASN A 35 -4.25 -9.41 3.25
CA ASN A 35 -3.43 -10.44 2.60
C ASN A 35 -3.91 -11.85 3.00
N ARG A 36 -3.16 -12.91 2.64
CA ARG A 36 -3.54 -14.30 2.97
C ARG A 36 -3.77 -14.58 4.45
N PHE A 37 -3.25 -13.74 5.35
CA PHE A 37 -3.44 -13.90 6.80
C PHE A 37 -4.77 -13.32 7.29
N LYS A 38 -5.31 -12.27 6.65
CA LYS A 38 -6.63 -11.68 6.96
C LYS A 38 -7.78 -12.31 6.17
N LEU A 39 -7.51 -12.78 4.94
CA LEU A 39 -8.48 -13.42 4.05
C LEU A 39 -7.81 -14.59 3.33
N HIS A 40 -7.97 -15.82 3.85
CA HIS A 40 -7.26 -17.00 3.33
C HIS A 40 -7.50 -17.32 1.85
N ALA A 41 -8.66 -16.97 1.29
CA ALA A 41 -8.95 -17.13 -0.14
C ALA A 41 -7.89 -16.47 -1.05
N LEU A 42 -7.28 -15.38 -0.58
CA LEU A 42 -6.22 -14.65 -1.28
C LEU A 42 -4.96 -15.48 -1.52
N ASN A 43 -4.73 -16.55 -0.73
CA ASN A 43 -3.65 -17.50 -0.98
C ASN A 43 -3.81 -18.21 -2.33
N HIS A 44 -5.04 -18.56 -2.71
CA HIS A 44 -5.33 -19.24 -3.98
C HIS A 44 -5.31 -18.29 -5.18
N LEU A 45 -5.70 -17.03 -4.96
CA LEU A 45 -5.68 -15.98 -5.99
C LEU A 45 -4.29 -15.36 -6.20
N ASN A 46 -3.35 -15.66 -5.30
CA ASN A 46 -2.02 -15.06 -5.26
C ASN A 46 -2.04 -13.51 -5.31
N MET A 47 -2.95 -12.89 -4.57
CA MET A 47 -3.12 -11.43 -4.57
C MET A 47 -3.39 -10.89 -3.17
N ALA A 48 -3.18 -9.60 -2.94
CA ALA A 48 -3.58 -8.92 -1.71
C ALA A 48 -4.13 -7.52 -2.05
N ALA A 49 -4.67 -6.85 -1.04
CA ALA A 49 -5.14 -5.49 -1.15
C ALA A 49 -4.66 -4.63 0.03
N GLU A 50 -4.51 -3.34 -0.18
CA GLU A 50 -4.25 -2.35 0.86
C GLU A 50 -5.31 -1.26 0.80
N ARG A 51 -5.85 -0.88 1.95
CA ARG A 51 -6.68 0.32 2.12
C ARG A 51 -5.86 1.37 2.85
N GLY A 52 -5.63 2.49 2.19
CA GLY A 52 -4.87 3.61 2.77
C GLY A 52 -5.70 4.88 2.86
N VAL A 53 -5.43 5.65 3.92
CA VAL A 53 -6.03 6.95 4.21
C VAL A 53 -4.92 7.86 4.70
N LEU A 54 -4.71 8.99 4.04
CA LEU A 54 -3.80 10.06 4.47
C LEU A 54 -4.60 11.30 4.81
N ARG A 55 -4.24 11.93 5.92
CA ARG A 55 -4.76 13.25 6.31
C ARG A 55 -4.22 14.35 5.38
N PRO A 56 -4.86 15.54 5.34
CA PRO A 56 -4.36 16.67 4.56
C PRO A 56 -2.87 16.92 4.75
N GLY A 57 -2.14 17.04 3.64
CA GLY A 57 -0.70 17.30 3.63
C GLY A 57 0.21 16.17 4.14
N ALA A 58 -0.34 15.07 4.68
CA ALA A 58 0.41 13.94 5.17
C ALA A 58 1.03 13.11 4.03
N MET A 59 2.03 12.28 4.36
CA MET A 59 2.72 11.46 3.37
C MET A 59 2.89 10.02 3.82
N CYS A 60 2.91 9.10 2.84
CA CYS A 60 3.56 7.82 3.01
C CYS A 60 5.06 8.00 2.74
N VAL A 61 5.89 7.50 3.66
CA VAL A 61 7.35 7.49 3.45
C VAL A 61 7.71 6.79 2.15
N PRO A 62 8.81 7.19 1.47
CA PRO A 62 9.27 6.51 0.28
C PRO A 62 9.50 5.01 0.58
N SER A 63 8.91 4.14 -0.24
CA SER A 63 9.00 2.69 -0.06
C SER A 63 8.86 1.96 -1.39
N TRP A 64 9.22 0.67 -1.42
CA TRP A 64 8.94 -0.20 -2.55
C TRP A 64 8.30 -1.51 -2.10
N LEU A 65 7.66 -2.21 -3.04
CA LEU A 65 7.06 -3.52 -2.83
C LEU A 65 7.79 -4.61 -3.62
N SER A 66 7.80 -5.82 -3.07
CA SER A 66 8.32 -7.04 -3.74
C SER A 66 7.38 -7.62 -4.81
N CYS A 67 6.41 -6.84 -5.30
CA CYS A 67 5.44 -7.23 -6.32
C CYS A 67 4.87 -5.98 -7.00
N HIS A 68 4.13 -6.15 -8.10
CA HIS A 68 3.42 -5.04 -8.73
C HIS A 68 2.25 -4.59 -7.85
N ALA A 69 1.93 -3.30 -7.93
CA ALA A 69 0.83 -2.67 -7.22
C ALA A 69 -0.01 -1.82 -8.17
N ILE A 70 -1.33 -1.96 -8.10
CA ILE A 70 -2.28 -1.15 -8.86
C ILE A 70 -3.02 -0.30 -7.83
N LEU A 71 -2.69 0.99 -7.77
CA LEU A 71 -3.32 1.94 -6.87
C LEU A 71 -4.50 2.61 -7.56
N TYR A 72 -5.67 2.60 -6.93
CA TYR A 72 -6.86 3.32 -7.33
C TYR A 72 -7.24 4.34 -6.25
N ALA A 73 -7.39 5.61 -6.64
CA ALA A 73 -7.79 6.68 -5.74
C ALA A 73 -9.31 6.70 -5.57
N THR A 74 -9.77 6.61 -4.32
CA THR A 74 -11.19 6.56 -3.98
C THR A 74 -11.72 7.87 -3.41
N ARG A 75 -10.86 8.75 -2.92
CA ARG A 75 -11.24 10.07 -2.39
C ARG A 75 -10.06 11.03 -2.39
N GLY A 76 -10.32 12.28 -2.74
CA GLY A 76 -9.32 13.36 -2.69
C GLY A 76 -8.21 13.19 -3.74
N ASP A 77 -7.02 13.68 -3.41
CA ASP A 77 -5.89 13.67 -4.33
C ASP A 77 -4.54 13.53 -3.62
N ALA A 78 -3.55 13.02 -4.34
CA ALA A 78 -2.18 12.98 -3.87
C ALA A 78 -1.20 13.25 -5.01
N HIS A 79 -0.13 13.96 -4.68
CA HIS A 79 1.07 14.01 -5.49
C HIS A 79 1.87 12.73 -5.27
N ILE A 80 2.10 11.97 -6.35
CA ILE A 80 2.78 10.69 -6.34
C ILE A 80 4.01 10.77 -7.23
N GLN A 81 5.13 10.25 -6.73
CA GLN A 81 6.34 10.07 -7.52
C GLN A 81 6.72 8.59 -7.53
N VAL A 82 7.06 8.08 -8.72
CA VAL A 82 7.51 6.71 -8.92
C VAL A 82 8.88 6.75 -9.59
N VAL A 83 9.84 6.06 -8.99
CA VAL A 83 11.26 6.05 -9.39
C VAL A 83 11.68 4.63 -9.73
N GLU A 84 12.28 4.45 -10.90
CA GLU A 84 12.83 3.15 -11.32
C GLU A 84 14.22 2.86 -10.73
N ASN A 85 14.77 1.68 -11.04
CA ASN A 85 16.06 1.20 -10.54
C ASN A 85 17.28 2.03 -10.96
N ARG A 86 17.22 2.83 -12.05
CA ARG A 86 18.30 3.77 -12.41
C ARG A 86 18.12 5.17 -11.82
N GLY A 87 17.17 5.34 -10.90
CA GLY A 87 16.90 6.64 -10.27
C GLY A 87 16.10 7.62 -11.12
N ARG A 88 15.62 7.22 -12.31
CA ARG A 88 14.74 8.08 -13.12
C ARG A 88 13.33 8.10 -12.54
N LYS A 89 12.76 9.29 -12.40
CA LYS A 89 11.33 9.49 -12.09
C LYS A 89 10.51 9.12 -13.34
N VAL A 90 9.86 7.97 -13.31
CA VAL A 90 8.98 7.50 -14.40
C VAL A 90 7.57 8.04 -14.28
N PHE A 91 7.19 8.53 -13.10
CA PHE A 91 5.96 9.28 -12.86
C PHE A 91 6.22 10.35 -11.80
N ASP A 92 5.67 11.54 -12.02
CA ASP A 92 5.73 12.67 -11.10
C ASP A 92 4.50 13.56 -11.35
N GLY A 93 3.46 13.42 -10.54
CA GLY A 93 2.20 14.10 -10.80
C GLY A 93 1.10 13.80 -9.79
N SER A 94 -0.04 14.46 -9.95
CA SER A 94 -1.21 14.27 -9.09
C SER A 94 -2.12 13.16 -9.61
N ILE A 95 -2.52 12.26 -8.71
CA ILE A 95 -3.59 11.28 -8.91
C ILE A 95 -4.79 11.74 -8.09
N ARG A 96 -5.95 11.81 -8.72
CA ARG A 96 -7.23 12.24 -8.13
C ARG A 96 -8.22 11.08 -8.08
N GLU A 97 -9.26 11.24 -7.27
CA GLU A 97 -10.39 10.32 -7.20
C GLU A 97 -10.85 9.81 -8.58
N GLY A 98 -11.07 8.50 -8.69
CA GLY A 98 -11.45 7.84 -9.93
C GLY A 98 -10.27 7.44 -10.83
N GLN A 99 -9.06 7.92 -10.57
CA GLN A 99 -7.86 7.57 -11.34
C GLN A 99 -7.10 6.41 -10.70
N PHE A 100 -6.31 5.70 -11.51
CA PHE A 100 -5.40 4.68 -11.05
C PHE A 100 -3.99 4.86 -11.62
N ILE A 101 -3.02 4.25 -10.94
CA ILE A 101 -1.63 4.14 -11.39
C ILE A 101 -1.10 2.74 -11.10
N VAL A 102 -0.31 2.20 -12.03
CA VAL A 102 0.45 0.96 -11.83
C VAL A 102 1.85 1.32 -11.34
N ILE A 103 2.26 0.70 -10.23
CA ILE A 103 3.58 0.83 -9.64
C ILE A 103 4.28 -0.52 -9.82
N PRO A 104 5.27 -0.62 -10.71
CA PRO A 104 5.99 -1.87 -10.92
C PRO A 104 6.71 -2.35 -9.67
N GLN A 105 6.96 -3.66 -9.60
CA GLN A 105 7.75 -4.28 -8.55
C GLN A 105 9.12 -3.59 -8.40
N PHE A 106 9.56 -3.39 -7.16
CA PHE A 106 10.81 -2.73 -6.77
C PHE A 106 10.97 -1.26 -7.19
N TYR A 107 9.95 -0.63 -7.76
CA TYR A 107 9.99 0.81 -8.01
C TYR A 107 9.69 1.53 -6.70
N ALA A 108 10.50 2.55 -6.39
CA ALA A 108 10.29 3.35 -5.20
C ALA A 108 9.10 4.30 -5.45
N VAL A 109 8.20 4.38 -4.49
CA VAL A 109 7.03 5.26 -4.54
C VAL A 109 6.95 6.11 -3.27
N VAL A 110 6.64 7.39 -3.46
CA VAL A 110 6.25 8.31 -2.39
C VAL A 110 4.91 8.93 -2.77
N LYS A 111 4.07 9.19 -1.76
CA LYS A 111 2.72 9.74 -1.95
C LYS A 111 2.50 10.79 -0.88
N ARG A 112 2.12 12.00 -1.28
CA ARG A 112 1.74 13.09 -0.37
C ARG A 112 0.32 13.52 -0.69
N ALA A 113 -0.55 13.50 0.31
CA ALA A 113 -1.93 13.95 0.17
C ALA A 113 -2.00 15.46 -0.10
N GLY A 114 -2.97 15.86 -0.92
CA GLY A 114 -3.38 17.25 -1.06
C GLY A 114 -4.13 17.77 0.17
N ASP A 115 -4.77 18.92 0.01
CA ASP A 115 -5.41 19.63 1.13
C ASP A 115 -6.70 18.97 1.63
N GLN A 116 -7.30 18.09 0.83
CA GLN A 116 -8.53 17.35 1.20
C GLN A 116 -8.24 15.94 1.76
N GLY A 117 -6.96 15.60 1.92
CA GLY A 117 -6.51 14.25 2.23
C GLY A 117 -6.56 13.33 1.00
N PHE A 118 -6.20 12.05 1.21
CA PHE A 118 -6.14 11.07 0.13
C PHE A 118 -6.49 9.67 0.62
N ASP A 119 -7.50 9.06 0.01
CA ASP A 119 -7.86 7.68 0.28
C ASP A 119 -7.70 6.85 -0.98
N TRP A 120 -7.15 5.64 -0.84
CA TRP A 120 -6.92 4.75 -1.97
C TRP A 120 -7.11 3.29 -1.60
N ILE A 121 -7.28 2.46 -2.62
CA ILE A 121 -7.12 1.02 -2.54
C ILE A 121 -5.93 0.64 -3.43
N THR A 122 -5.11 -0.32 -3.00
CA THR A 122 -4.04 -0.87 -3.84
C THR A 122 -4.20 -2.37 -3.93
N PHE A 123 -4.29 -2.91 -5.15
CA PHE A 123 -4.23 -4.35 -5.38
C PHE A 123 -2.80 -4.77 -5.69
N THR A 124 -2.34 -5.87 -5.13
CA THR A 124 -0.99 -6.39 -5.35
C THR A 124 -1.01 -7.76 -6.01
N THR A 125 -0.05 -8.00 -6.90
CA THR A 125 0.10 -9.28 -7.62
C THR A 125 0.84 -10.34 -6.78
N SER A 126 0.63 -10.31 -5.47
CA SER A 126 1.17 -11.27 -4.51
C SER A 126 0.25 -11.31 -3.30
N HIS A 127 0.02 -12.51 -2.77
CA HIS A 127 -0.78 -12.71 -1.55
C HIS A 127 -0.04 -12.35 -0.25
N ARG A 128 1.26 -12.05 -0.34
CA ARG A 128 2.11 -11.63 0.80
C ARG A 128 3.09 -10.55 0.30
N PRO A 129 2.59 -9.34 -0.01
CA PRO A 129 3.44 -8.25 -0.45
C PRO A 129 4.39 -7.84 0.69
N ILE A 130 5.69 -7.74 0.39
CA ILE A 130 6.69 -7.25 1.35
C ILE A 130 7.03 -5.81 1.00
N ARG A 131 6.86 -4.91 1.98
CA ARG A 131 7.21 -3.50 1.87
C ARG A 131 8.55 -3.22 2.54
N SER A 132 9.40 -2.48 1.86
CA SER A 132 10.62 -1.91 2.44
C SER A 132 10.57 -0.39 2.36
N SER A 133 10.85 0.27 3.48
CA SER A 133 10.78 1.73 3.59
C SER A 133 12.16 2.37 3.63
N LEU A 134 12.30 3.51 2.95
CA LEU A 134 13.51 4.33 2.97
C LEU A 134 13.56 5.25 4.19
N ALA A 135 12.43 5.65 4.77
CA ALA A 135 12.42 6.53 5.93
C ALA A 135 11.54 5.98 7.07
N GLY A 136 11.78 6.49 8.28
CA GLY A 136 11.09 6.08 9.50
C GLY A 136 11.89 5.07 10.34
N ARG A 137 11.30 4.67 11.48
CA ARG A 137 11.95 3.85 12.52
C ARG A 137 12.46 2.50 12.00
N ASN A 138 11.72 1.87 11.09
CA ASN A 138 12.02 0.55 10.54
C ASN A 138 12.51 0.63 9.08
N SER A 139 13.25 1.70 8.75
CA SER A 139 13.76 1.92 7.40
C SER A 139 15.05 1.15 7.12
N VAL A 140 15.34 0.94 5.84
CA VAL A 140 16.61 0.33 5.41
C VAL A 140 17.82 1.17 5.83
N PHE A 141 17.72 2.50 5.86
CA PHE A 141 18.81 3.35 6.37
C PHE A 141 19.07 3.14 7.86
N LYS A 142 18.03 2.91 8.67
CA LYS A 142 18.19 2.57 10.09
C LYS A 142 18.71 1.16 10.33
N ALA A 143 18.61 0.28 9.34
CA ALA A 143 19.15 -1.07 9.39
C ALA A 143 20.63 -1.15 8.95
N MET A 144 21.18 -0.08 8.37
CA MET A 144 22.59 0.00 8.02
C MET A 144 23.42 0.59 9.19
N PRO A 145 24.68 0.16 9.35
CA PRO A 145 25.61 0.82 10.29
C PRO A 145 25.76 2.30 9.97
N GLN A 146 26.02 3.11 10.98
CA GLN A 146 26.12 4.57 10.83
C GLN A 146 27.28 5.01 9.92
N ASP A 147 28.33 4.20 9.81
CA ASP A 147 29.58 4.55 9.13
C ASP A 147 29.61 4.13 7.65
N VAL A 148 28.48 3.70 7.09
CA VAL A 148 28.30 3.39 5.64
C VAL A 148 27.73 4.59 4.91
#